data_AF-A0A1D6GRK4-F1
#
_entry.id   AF-A0A1D6GRK4-F1
#
_cell.length_a   1.000
_cell.length_b   1.000
_cell.length_c   1.000
_cell.angle_alpha   90.00
_cell.angle_beta   90.00
_cell.angle_gamma   90.00
#
_symmetry.space_group_name_H-M   'P 1'
#
loop_
_entity.id
_entity.type
_entity.pdbx_description
1 polymer ?
#
loop_
_entity_poly.entity_id
_entity_poly.type
_entity_poly.pdbx_seq_one_letter_code
_entity_poly.pdbx_strand_id
1 'polypeptide(L)' 'MKSTEPFLDEYYMLDLEETMRKVGFVNVCSVLTDPRHRTVTATVPY' A
#
# COMPACT_ATOMS: atom_id res chain seq x y z
N MET A 1 -3.55 -14.22 13.59
CA MET A 1 -4.61 -13.20 13.40
C MET A 1 -5.76 -13.90 12.72
N LYS A 2 -6.91 -14.07 13.37
CA LYS A 2 -8.14 -14.49 12.69
C LYS A 2 -8.86 -13.23 12.26
N SER A 3 -8.54 -12.73 11.07
CA SER A 3 -9.49 -11.89 10.33
C SER A 3 -10.25 -12.84 9.41
N THR A 4 -11.56 -12.63 9.30
CA THR A 4 -12.50 -13.42 8.49
C THR A 4 -12.71 -12.81 7.10
N GLU A 5 -11.86 -11.87 6.72
CA GLU A 5 -11.95 -11.20 5.42
C GLU A 5 -11.36 -12.12 4.32
N PRO A 6 -12.14 -12.45 3.27
CA PRO A 6 -11.79 -13.49 2.30
C PRO A 6 -10.55 -13.21 1.42
N PHE A 7 -9.92 -12.04 1.57
CA PHE A 7 -8.79 -11.59 0.74
C PHE A 7 -7.61 -11.06 1.58
N LEU A 8 -7.51 -11.45 2.85
CA LEU A 8 -6.40 -10.99 3.71
C LEU A 8 -5.03 -11.22 3.08
N ASP A 9 -4.84 -12.38 2.45
CA ASP A 9 -3.58 -12.74 1.83
C ASP A 9 -3.25 -11.82 0.63
N GLU A 10 -4.26 -11.44 -0.15
CA GLU A 10 -4.09 -10.54 -1.29
C GLU A 10 -3.74 -9.11 -0.86
N TYR A 11 -4.25 -8.65 0.29
CA TYR A 11 -3.90 -7.34 0.85
C TYR A 11 -2.44 -7.23 1.27
N TYR A 12 -1.83 -8.33 1.74
CA TYR A 12 -0.41 -8.36 2.11
C TYR A 12 0.52 -8.51 0.91
N MET A 13 0.06 -9.18 -0.17
CA MET A 13 0.88 -9.41 -1.36
C MET A 13 0.84 -8.26 -2.37
N LEU A 14 -0.15 -7.37 -2.29
CA LEU A 14 -0.24 -6.23 -3.21
C LEU A 14 0.92 -5.23 -2.97
N ASP A 15 1.74 -5.07 -4.01
CA ASP A 15 2.70 -3.97 -4.10
C ASP A 15 1.96 -2.66 -4.38
N LEU A 16 1.56 -2.00 -3.29
CA LEU A 16 0.88 -0.70 -3.33
C LEU A 16 1.76 0.38 -3.97
N GLU A 17 3.08 0.33 -3.80
CA GLU A 17 3.96 1.35 -4.37
C GLU A 17 3.99 1.25 -5.90
N GLU A 18 4.18 0.04 -6.42
CA GLU A 18 4.20 -0.21 -7.85
C GLU A 18 2.84 0.12 -8.49
N THR A 19 1.75 -0.22 -7.82
CA THR A 19 0.38 0.08 -8.29
C THR A 19 0.14 1.59 -8.36
N MET A 20 0.55 2.34 -7.34
CA MET A 20 0.42 3.81 -7.35
C MET A 20 1.28 4.45 -8.45
N ARG A 21 2.50 3.97 -8.68
CA ARG A 21 3.34 4.45 -9.80
C ARG A 21 2.70 4.15 -11.15
N LYS A 22 2.12 2.97 -11.35
CA LYS A 22 1.41 2.58 -12.59
C LYS A 22 0.21 3.48 -12.89
N VAL A 23 -0.48 3.96 -11.86
CA VAL A 23 -1.63 4.87 -12.00
C VAL A 23 -1.19 6.33 -12.26
N GLY A 24 0.11 6.63 -12.18
CA GLY A 24 0.65 7.96 -12.48
C GLY A 24 0.86 8.86 -11.26
N PHE A 25 0.78 8.30 -10.05
CA PHE A 25 1.19 9.03 -8.85
C PHE A 25 2.73 9.16 -8.80
N VAL A 26 3.20 10.32 -8.34
CA VAL A 26 4.61 10.63 -8.12
C VAL A 26 4.92 10.72 -6.62
N ASN A 27 6.20 10.67 -6.25
CA ASN A 27 6.66 10.67 -4.84
C ASN A 27 6.00 9.60 -3.96
N VAL A 28 5.85 8.39 -4.48
CA VAL A 28 5.28 7.26 -3.74
C VAL A 28 6.29 6.80 -2.67
N CYS A 29 5.91 6.89 -1.39
CA CYS A 29 6.72 6.50 -0.24
C CYS A 29 5.89 5.72 0.77
N SER A 30 6.38 4.56 1.19
CA SER A 30 5.81 3.79 2.30
C SER A 30 6.65 3.92 3.58
N VAL A 31 5.97 4.11 4.70
CA VAL A 31 6.56 4.16 6.05
C VAL A 31 5.89 3.09 6.90
N LEU A 32 6.70 2.21 7.50
CA LEU A 32 6.23 1.26 8.49
C LEU A 32 6.04 1.97 9.83
N THR A 33 4.79 2.07 10.27
CA THR A 33 4.42 2.73 11.54
C THR A 33 4.27 1.72 12.68
N ASP A 34 3.89 0.48 12.37
CA ASP A 34 3.79 -0.63 13.31
C ASP A 34 4.04 -1.95 12.54
N PRO A 35 4.44 -3.07 13.18
CA PRO A 35 4.63 -4.36 12.49
C PRO A 35 3.44 -4.83 11.66
N ARG A 36 2.23 -4.30 11.90
CA ARG A 36 1.02 -4.59 11.12
C ARG A 36 0.48 -3.42 10.30
N HIS A 37 1.09 -2.23 10.40
CA HIS A 37 0.61 -1.03 9.72
C HIS A 37 1.72 -0.38 8.90
N ARG A 38 1.42 -0.20 7.61
CA ARG A 38 2.22 0.62 6.70
C ARG A 38 1.38 1.81 6.26
N THR A 39 1.96 3.00 6.29
CA THR A 39 1.37 4.22 5.75
C THR A 39 2.02 4.48 4.39
N VAL A 40 1.22 4.62 3.34
CA VAL A 40 1.71 4.94 1.99
C VAL A 40 1.23 6.35 1.62
N THR A 41 2.16 7.18 1.15
CA THR A 41 1.91 8.54 0.70
C THR A 41 2.31 8.68 -0.76
N ALA A 42 1.54 9.47 -1.51
CA ALA A 42 1.76 9.70 -2.93
C ALA A 42 1.21 11.07 -3.33
N THR A 43 1.74 11.67 -4.39
CA THR A 43 1.35 12.99 -4.89
C THR A 43 0.84 12.89 -6.32
N VAL A 44 -0.21 13.63 -6.66
CA VAL A 44 -0.69 13.77 -8.04
C VAL A 44 0.16 14.85 -8.73
N PRO A 45 0.86 14.55 -9.83
CA PRO A 45 1.57 15.57 -10.60
C PRO A 45 0.55 16.52 -11.26
N TYR A 46 0.80 17.82 -11.18
CA TYR A 46 -0.05 18.88 -11.75
C TYR A 46 0.17 19.04 -13.25
#